data_AF-A0A1A8D9X3-F1
#
_entry.id   AF-A0A1A8D9X3-F1
#
_cell.length_a   1.000
_cell.length_b   1.000
_cell.length_c   1.000
_cell.angle_alpha   90.00
_cell.angle_beta   90.00
_cell.angle_gamma   90.00
#
_symmetry.space_group_name_H-M   'P 1'
#
loop_
_entity.id
_entity.type
_entity.pdbx_description
1 polymer ?
#
loop_
_entity_poly.entity_id
_entity_poly.type
_entity_poly.pdbx_seq_one_letter_code
_entity_poly.pdbx_strand_id
1 'polypeptide(L)' 'DFKAGMKLEARDPRNSNSVCIATVMGMMGTRLRLRLDGSDNTNDFWRLVDSLDIQPIGTCERNGDMLQPPLGFRMNA' A
#
# COMPACT_ATOMS: atom_id res chain seq x y z
N ASP A 1 -11.27 -0.25 -12.77
CA ASP A 1 -10.67 -1.53 -12.32
C ASP A 1 -9.22 -1.35 -11.93
N PHE A 2 -8.78 -2.07 -10.91
CA PHE A 2 -7.37 -2.15 -10.54
C PHE A 2 -6.57 -2.94 -11.59
N LYS A 3 -5.27 -2.65 -11.70
CA LYS A 3 -4.33 -3.38 -12.56
C LYS A 3 -3.01 -3.54 -11.84
N ALA A 4 -2.29 -4.63 -12.15
CA ALA A 4 -0.92 -4.80 -11.68
C ALA A 4 -0.06 -3.60 -12.12
N GLY A 5 0.81 -3.13 -11.23
CA GLY A 5 1.63 -1.93 -11.42
C GLY A 5 0.98 -0.62 -10.99
N MET A 6 -0.33 -0.58 -10.71
CA MET A 6 -0.97 0.62 -10.14
C MET A 6 -0.47 0.88 -8.72
N LYS A 7 -0.40 2.16 -8.34
CA LYS A 7 -0.02 2.59 -7.00
C LYS A 7 -1.23 3.14 -6.25
N LEU A 8 -1.26 2.93 -4.95
CA LEU A 8 -2.29 3.39 -4.03
C LEU A 8 -1.71 3.64 -2.64
N GLU A 9 -2.47 4.28 -1.77
CA GLU A 9 -2.12 4.44 -0.36
C GLU A 9 -2.69 3.25 0.43
N ALA A 10 -1.88 2.61 1.27
CA ALA A 10 -2.30 1.47 2.08
C ALA A 10 -1.73 1.54 3.50
N ARG A 11 -2.49 1.07 4.49
CA ARG A 11 -1.98 0.89 5.85
C ARG A 11 -0.93 -0.22 5.90
N ASP A 12 0.20 0.02 6.58
CA ASP A 12 1.22 -1.01 6.80
C ASP A 12 0.66 -2.08 7.76
N PRO A 13 0.56 -3.36 7.35
CA PRO A 13 0.06 -4.43 8.23
C PRO A 13 0.94 -4.65 9.47
N ARG A 14 2.19 -4.16 9.48
CA ARG A 14 3.12 -4.23 10.62
C ARG A 14 3.05 -2.99 11.52
N ASN A 15 2.44 -1.90 11.04
CA ASN A 15 2.19 -0.68 11.80
C ASN A 15 0.90 0.00 11.31
N SER A 16 -0.22 -0.33 11.95
CA SER A 16 -1.56 0.12 11.51
C SER A 16 -1.77 1.63 11.52
N ASN A 17 -0.90 2.39 12.22
CA ASN A 17 -0.95 3.85 12.25
C ASN A 17 -0.17 4.50 11.11
N SER A 18 0.54 3.71 10.29
CA SER A 18 1.30 4.19 9.14
C SER A 18 0.56 3.90 7.85
N VAL A 19 0.33 4.95 7.05
CA VAL A 19 -0.11 4.85 5.66
C VAL A 19 1.10 5.02 4.77
N CYS A 20 1.29 4.07 3.87
CA CYS A 20 2.45 4.00 2.96
C CYS A 20 1.97 3.91 1.52
N ILE A 21 2.85 4.22 0.57
CA ILE A 21 2.60 3.88 -0.83
C ILE A 21 2.73 2.38 -1.03
N ALA A 22 1.77 1.80 -1.73
CA ALA A 22 1.78 0.40 -2.13
C ALA A 22 1.56 0.24 -3.63
N THR A 23 2.23 -0.74 -4.23
CA THR A 23 2.04 -1.16 -5.61
C THR A 23 1.18 -2.43 -5.66
N VAL A 24 0.21 -2.45 -6.57
CA VAL A 24 -0.61 -3.63 -6.88
C VAL A 24 0.26 -4.64 -7.63
N MET A 25 0.60 -5.75 -6.99
CA MET A 25 1.39 -6.83 -7.59
C MET A 25 0.52 -7.79 -8.40
N GLY A 26 -0.78 -7.86 -8.11
CA GLY A 26 -1.72 -8.72 -8.80
C GLY A 26 -3.11 -8.69 -8.16
N MET A 27 -4.02 -9.46 -8.73
CA MET A 27 -5.42 -9.53 -8.29
C MET A 27 -5.89 -10.98 -8.26
N MET A 28 -6.76 -11.30 -7.31
CA MET A 28 -7.44 -12.59 -7.23
C MET A 28 -8.89 -12.35 -6.81
N GLY A 29 -9.81 -12.43 -7.77
CA GLY A 29 -11.20 -12.01 -7.56
C GLY A 29 -11.29 -10.55 -7.10
N THR A 30 -11.90 -10.32 -5.95
CA THR A 30 -12.05 -8.98 -5.33
C THR A 30 -10.91 -8.62 -4.38
N ARG A 31 -9.81 -9.39 -4.38
CA ARG A 31 -8.63 -9.13 -3.54
C ARG A 31 -7.46 -8.61 -4.36
N LEU A 32 -6.81 -7.58 -3.86
CA LEU A 32 -5.57 -7.01 -4.35
C LEU A 32 -4.40 -7.60 -3.58
N ARG A 33 -3.37 -8.06 -4.30
CA ARG A 33 -2.06 -8.35 -3.73
C ARG A 33 -1.22 -7.08 -3.79
N LEU A 34 -0.82 -6.57 -2.64
CA LEU A 34 -0.14 -5.30 -2.48
C LEU A 34 1.27 -5.52 -1.93
N ARG A 35 2.20 -4.67 -2.35
CA ARG A 35 3.54 -4.55 -1.80
C ARG A 35 3.79 -3.10 -1.41
N LEU A 36 4.31 -2.86 -0.21
CA LEU A 36 4.69 -1.50 0.17
C LEU A 36 5.96 -1.07 -0.57
N ASP A 37 5.97 0.14 -1.10
CA ASP A 37 7.10 0.65 -1.86
C ASP A 37 8.32 0.85 -0.95
N GLY A 38 9.41 0.15 -1.26
CA GLY A 38 10.63 0.12 -0.45
C GLY A 38 10.64 -0.95 0.64
N SER A 39 9.62 -1.82 0.73
CA SER A 39 9.74 -3.09 1.45
C SER A 39 10.44 -4.16 0.60
N ASP A 40 10.78 -5.30 1.21
CA ASP A 40 11.24 -6.47 0.46
C ASP A 40 10.12 -7.13 -0.37
N ASN A 41 10.50 -8.15 -1.15
CA ASN A 41 9.60 -8.90 -2.03
C ASN A 41 8.89 -10.08 -1.36
N THR A 42 9.06 -10.26 -0.05
CA THR A 42 8.48 -11.36 0.73
C THR A 42 7.27 -10.93 1.55
N ASN A 43 7.11 -9.63 1.79
CA ASN A 43 6.06 -9.06 2.62
C ASN A 43 4.85 -8.53 1.82
N ASP A 44 4.46 -9.26 0.76
CA ASP A 44 3.21 -8.95 0.06
C ASP A 44 2.00 -9.30 0.93
N PHE A 45 0.96 -8.49 0.86
CA PHE A 45 -0.27 -8.71 1.64
C PHE A 45 -1.52 -8.53 0.79
N TRP A 46 -2.62 -9.09 1.27
CA TRP A 46 -3.90 -9.06 0.55
C TRP A 46 -4.89 -8.10 1.21
N ARG A 47 -5.58 -7.31 0.39
CA ARG A 47 -6.71 -6.46 0.81
C ARG A 47 -7.87 -6.57 -0.16
N LEU A 48 -9.08 -6.36 0.34
CA LEU A 48 -10.26 -6.26 -0.53
C LEU A 48 -10.23 -4.91 -1.27
N VAL A 49 -10.80 -4.89 -2.47
CA VAL A 49 -10.90 -3.69 -3.31
C VAL A 49 -11.70 -2.54 -2.68
N ASP A 50 -12.54 -2.84 -1.69
CA ASP A 50 -13.41 -1.91 -0.95
C ASP A 50 -12.96 -1.68 0.49
N SER A 51 -11.77 -2.19 0.85
CA SER A 51 -11.24 -2.04 2.20
C SER A 51 -10.90 -0.58 2.50
N LEU A 52 -11.28 -0.10 3.70
CA LEU A 52 -10.88 1.22 4.20
C LEU A 52 -9.37 1.36 4.44
N ASP A 53 -8.63 0.24 4.43
CA ASP A 53 -7.18 0.23 4.56
C ASP A 53 -6.46 0.61 3.26
N ILE A 54 -7.18 0.73 2.15
CA ILE A 54 -6.63 1.15 0.85
C ILE A 54 -7.36 2.39 0.35
N GLN A 55 -6.61 3.35 -0.18
CA GLN A 55 -7.11 4.66 -0.57
C GLN A 55 -6.42 5.13 -1.86
N PRO A 56 -7.08 5.98 -2.68
CA PRO A 56 -6.41 6.58 -3.82
C PRO A 56 -5.27 7.50 -3.36
N ILE A 57 -4.25 7.66 -4.18
CA ILE A 57 -3.13 8.58 -3.91
C ILE A 57 -3.65 10.01 -3.71
N GLY A 58 -3.07 10.70 -2.73
CA GLY A 58 -3.45 12.05 -2.31
C GLY A 58 -4.50 12.08 -1.20
N THR A 59 -4.91 10.94 -0.65
CA THR A 59 -5.92 10.91 0.43
C THR A 59 -5.32 11.36 1.75
N CYS A 60 -4.12 10.87 2.11
CA CYS A 60 -3.39 11.35 3.28
C CYS A 60 -3.18 12.88 3.24
N GLU A 61 -2.67 13.40 2.13
CA GLU A 61 -2.41 14.84 1.99
C GLU A 61 -3.69 15.67 2.17
N ARG A 62 -4.82 15.22 1.57
CA ARG A 62 -6.11 15.89 1.70
C ARG A 62 -6.62 15.93 3.14
N ASN A 63 -6.32 14.90 3.93
CA ASN A 63 -6.70 14.82 5.34
C ASN A 63 -5.76 15.60 6.27
N GLY A 64 -4.66 16.18 5.74
CA GLY A 64 -3.62 16.83 6.53
C GLY A 64 -2.62 15.85 7.16
N ASP A 65 -2.66 14.58 6.74
CA ASP A 65 -1.75 13.53 7.18
C ASP A 65 -0.54 13.41 6.23
N MET A 66 0.54 12.80 6.72
CA MET A 66 1.74 12.53 5.94
C MET A 66 1.94 11.05 5.70
N LEU A 67 2.27 10.69 4.46
CA LEU A 67 2.71 9.34 4.12
C LEU A 67 3.96 8.98 4.91
N GLN A 68 3.97 7.76 5.46
CA GLN A 68 5.08 7.21 6.20
C GLN A 68 5.84 6.21 5.32
N PRO A 69 7.16 6.12 5.46
CA PRO A 69 7.90 5.01 4.87
C PRO A 69 7.45 3.68 5.53
N PRO A 70 7.40 2.56 4.79
CA PRO A 70 7.06 1.27 5.38
C PRO A 70 8.11 0.85 6.41
N LEU A 71 7.71 -0.01 7.35
CA LEU A 71 8.66 -0.57 8.32
C LEU A 71 9.77 -1.36 7.60
N GLY A 72 11.04 -1.11 7.93
CA GLY A 72 12.17 -1.73 7.21
C GLY A 72 12.38 -1.18 5.80
N PHE A 73 11.91 0.04 5.51
CA PHE A 73 12.18 0.76 4.27
C PHE A 73 13.66 0.69 3.91
N ARG A 74 13.96 0.09 2.77
CA ARG A 74 15.29 0.11 2.17
C ARG A 74 15.25 1.14 1.06
N MET A 75 15.97 2.24 1.26
CA MET A 75 16.34 3.09 0.12
C MET A 75 17.19 2.21 -0.79
N ASN A 76 16.69 1.92 -1.99
CA ASN A 76 17.56 1.38 -3.04
C ASN A 76 18.63 2.45 -3.26
N ALA A 77 19.87 2.13 -2.90
CA ALA A 77 21.05 2.90 -3.29
C ALA A 77 21.28 2.78 -4.80
#